data_AF-A0A6C0UXU9-F1
#
_entry.id   AF-A0A6C0UXU9-F1
#
_cell.length_a   1.000
_cell.length_b   1.000
_cell.length_c   1.000
_cell.angle_alpha   90.00
_cell.angle_beta   90.00
_cell.angle_gamma   90.00
#
_symmetry.space_group_name_H-M   'P 1'
#
loop_
_entity.id
_entity.type
_entity.pdbx_description
1 polymer ?
#
loop_
_entity_poly.entity_id
_entity_poly.type
_entity_poly.pdbx_seq_one_letter_code
_entity_poly.pdbx_strand_id
1 'polypeptide(L)'
;MDIRALQSYLETAFEYPVTTERVLERAGDVEVTAPNVDDAETVETILAPLGTETYESAADLYNTILGSVSDDYIGRKFYDDRGADPADSWSILPDQARSF
;
A
#
# COMPACT_ATOMS: atom_id res chain seq x y z
N MET A 1 19.27 -2.95 -5.25
CA MET A 1 19.03 -4.37 -4.88
C MET A 1 18.09 -4.98 -5.91
N ASP A 2 18.33 -6.22 -6.36
CA ASP A 2 17.42 -6.90 -7.30
C ASP A 2 16.05 -7.18 -6.66
N ILE A 3 14.99 -7.09 -7.46
CA ILE A 3 13.61 -7.31 -7.02
C ILE A 3 13.40 -8.67 -6.32
N ARG A 4 14.12 -9.74 -6.72
CA ARG A 4 14.00 -11.05 -6.05
C ARG A 4 14.65 -11.05 -4.67
N ALA A 5 15.75 -10.31 -4.51
CA ALA A 5 16.41 -10.15 -3.22
C ALA A 5 15.58 -9.25 -2.28
N LEU A 6 14.83 -8.29 -2.84
CA LEU A 6 13.91 -7.46 -2.08
C LEU A 6 12.86 -8.28 -1.34
N GLN A 7 12.24 -9.26 -1.99
CA GLN A 7 11.21 -10.08 -1.36
C GLN A 7 11.73 -10.74 -0.08
N SER A 8 12.86 -11.45 -0.14
CA SER A 8 13.44 -12.11 1.03
C SER A 8 13.92 -11.13 2.10
N TYR A 9 14.38 -9.94 1.70
CA TYR A 9 14.72 -8.88 2.65
C TYR A 9 13.48 -8.43 3.43
N LEU A 10 12.37 -8.16 2.76
CA LEU A 10 11.13 -7.72 3.41
C LEU A 10 10.58 -8.76 4.40
N GLU A 11 10.65 -10.04 4.04
CA GLU A 11 10.23 -11.16 4.91
C GLU A 11 11.02 -11.25 6.23
N THR A 12 12.27 -10.78 6.24
CA THR A 12 13.19 -10.94 7.39
C THR A 12 13.48 -9.65 8.13
N ALA A 13 13.30 -8.50 7.47
CA ALA A 13 13.60 -7.19 8.03
C ALA A 13 12.47 -6.62 8.90
N PHE A 14 11.25 -7.13 8.77
CA PHE A 14 10.06 -6.58 9.41
C PHE A 14 9.23 -7.65 10.11
N GLU A 15 8.59 -7.25 11.21
CA GLU A 15 7.46 -7.98 11.77
C GLU A 15 6.18 -7.34 11.21
N TYR A 16 5.20 -8.17 10.88
CA TYR A 16 3.94 -7.73 10.28
C TYR A 16 2.78 -7.85 11.29
N PRO A 17 1.82 -6.90 11.28
CA PRO A 17 1.69 -5.80 10.32
C PRO A 17 2.68 -4.64 10.54
N VAL A 18 3.08 -3.98 9.44
CA VAL A 18 4.04 -2.86 9.46
C VAL A 18 3.48 -1.65 8.72
N THR A 19 3.73 -0.44 9.23
CA THR A 19 3.27 0.81 8.58
C THR A 19 4.30 1.35 7.60
N THR A 20 3.85 2.13 6.61
CA THR A 20 4.74 2.82 5.66
C THR A 20 5.84 3.60 6.38
N GLU A 21 5.51 4.35 7.44
CA GLU A 21 6.49 5.12 8.23
C GLU A 21 7.62 4.23 8.77
N ARG A 22 7.29 3.06 9.31
CA ARG A 22 8.28 2.10 9.82
C ARG A 22 9.11 1.48 8.71
N VAL A 23 8.51 1.23 7.55
CA VAL A 23 9.24 0.76 6.37
C VAL A 23 10.23 1.82 5.90
N LEU A 24 9.81 3.09 5.82
CA LEU A 24 10.66 4.21 5.41
C LEU A 24 11.81 4.45 6.40
N GLU A 25 11.54 4.42 7.71
CA GLU A 25 12.58 4.55 8.75
C GLU A 25 13.70 3.51 8.60
N ARG A 26 13.35 2.29 8.20
CA ARG A 26 14.27 1.14 8.22
C ARG A 26 14.88 0.81 6.86
N ALA A 27 14.14 1.09 5.79
CA ALA A 27 14.46 0.65 4.44
C ALA A 27 14.26 1.74 3.38
N GLY A 28 13.97 3.00 3.77
CA GLY A 28 13.72 4.08 2.83
C GLY A 28 14.86 4.28 1.82
N ASP A 29 16.11 4.18 2.27
CA ASP A 29 17.32 4.32 1.44
C ASP A 29 17.63 3.08 0.58
N VAL A 30 16.84 2.00 0.68
CA VAL A 30 17.10 0.78 -0.10
C VAL A 30 16.72 1.05 -1.55
N GLU A 31 17.72 1.06 -2.42
CA GLU A 31 17.52 1.11 -3.86
C GLU A 31 17.00 -0.23 -4.38
N VAL A 32 15.97 -0.18 -5.22
CA VAL A 32 15.33 -1.30 -5.89
C VAL A 32 15.55 -1.16 -7.38
N THR A 33 16.05 -2.23 -8.00
CA THR A 33 16.29 -2.28 -9.45
C THR A 33 15.37 -3.33 -10.06
N ALA A 34 14.58 -2.92 -11.05
CA ALA A 34 13.72 -3.83 -11.78
C ALA A 34 14.50 -4.55 -12.90
N PRO A 35 14.14 -5.79 -13.28
CA PRO A 35 14.89 -6.57 -14.27
C PRO A 35 14.99 -5.98 -15.68
N ASN A 36 14.17 -4.96 -16.00
CA ASN A 36 14.07 -4.36 -17.33
C ASN A 36 14.28 -2.83 -17.32
N VAL A 37 14.76 -2.28 -16.20
CA VAL A 37 14.97 -0.85 -16.03
C VAL A 37 16.40 -0.67 -15.53
N ASP A 38 17.20 0.10 -16.27
CA ASP A 38 18.58 0.40 -15.89
C ASP A 38 18.66 1.40 -14.71
N ASP A 39 17.54 2.07 -14.42
CA ASP A 39 17.38 2.98 -13.30
C ASP A 39 16.92 2.25 -12.04
N ALA A 40 17.49 2.65 -10.91
CA ALA A 40 17.12 2.18 -9.58
C ALA A 40 16.35 3.29 -8.86
N GLU A 41 15.33 2.91 -8.09
CA GLU A 41 14.55 3.82 -7.27
C GLU A 41 14.59 3.39 -5.80
N THR A 42 14.56 4.36 -4.90
CA THR A 42 14.54 4.06 -3.46
C THR A 42 13.14 3.65 -3.01
N VAL A 43 13.05 2.78 -1.99
CA VAL A 43 11.78 2.44 -1.34
C VAL A 43 11.03 3.70 -0.89
N GLU A 44 11.74 4.73 -0.44
CA GLU A 44 11.14 6.03 -0.13
C GLU A 44 10.49 6.70 -1.35
N THR A 45 11.21 6.77 -2.48
CA THR A 45 10.68 7.36 -3.72
C THR A 45 9.41 6.64 -4.17
N ILE A 46 9.38 5.32 -4.00
CA ILE A 46 8.27 4.46 -4.41
C ILE A 46 7.06 4.60 -3.47
N LEU A 47 7.27 4.59 -2.15
CA LEU A 47 6.18 4.52 -1.17
C LEU A 47 5.68 5.89 -0.68
N ALA A 48 6.54 6.92 -0.64
CA ALA A 48 6.15 8.24 -0.16
C ALA A 48 4.96 8.86 -0.91
N PRO A 49 4.82 8.72 -2.25
CA PRO A 49 3.66 9.22 -2.99
C PRO A 49 2.34 8.50 -2.66
N LEU A 50 2.40 7.26 -2.17
CA LEU A 50 1.22 6.45 -1.85
C LEU A 50 0.57 6.85 -0.52
N GLY A 51 1.32 7.53 0.35
CA GLY A 51 0.86 7.96 1.67
C GLY A 51 0.98 6.87 2.74
N THR A 52 0.25 7.06 3.85
CA THR A 52 0.30 6.15 5.00
C THR A 52 -0.58 4.92 4.76
N GLU A 53 0.05 3.75 4.80
CA GLU A 53 -0.59 2.44 4.66
C GLU A 53 -0.07 1.48 5.74
N THR A 54 -0.83 0.42 6.01
CA THR A 54 -0.40 -0.71 6.84
C THR A 54 -0.37 -1.96 5.98
N TYR A 55 0.76 -2.63 5.93
CA TYR A 55 0.96 -3.86 5.19
C TYR A 55 0.81 -5.05 6.14
N GLU A 56 -0.11 -5.96 5.81
CA GLU A 56 -0.41 -7.15 6.61
C GLU A 56 0.65 -8.26 6.42
N SER A 57 1.41 -8.21 5.32
CA SER A 57 2.44 -9.19 5.03
C SER A 57 3.56 -8.63 4.15
N ALA A 58 4.69 -9.35 4.12
CA ALA A 58 5.80 -9.04 3.22
C ALA A 58 5.40 -9.12 1.74
N ALA A 59 4.48 -10.04 1.41
CA ALA A 59 3.96 -10.16 0.05
C ALA A 59 3.13 -8.93 -0.35
N ASP A 60 2.31 -8.39 0.56
CA ASP A 60 1.52 -7.19 0.30
C ASP A 60 2.43 -5.99 0.03
N LEU A 61 3.40 -5.75 0.92
CA LEU A 61 4.39 -4.67 0.74
C LEU A 61 5.20 -4.83 -0.56
N TYR A 62 5.66 -6.05 -0.84
CA TYR A 62 6.40 -6.35 -2.06
C TYR A 62 5.57 -6.08 -3.32
N ASN A 63 4.30 -6.50 -3.34
CA ASN A 63 3.41 -6.29 -4.46
C ASN A 63 3.11 -4.80 -4.67
N THR A 64 2.97 -4.01 -3.61
CA THR A 64 2.82 -2.55 -3.70
C THR A 64 4.06 -1.93 -4.35
N ILE A 65 5.26 -2.27 -3.87
CA ILE A 65 6.52 -1.76 -4.45
C ILE A 65 6.66 -2.17 -5.92
N LEU A 66 6.42 -3.44 -6.25
CA LEU A 66 6.50 -3.95 -7.62
C LEU A 66 5.50 -3.28 -8.55
N GLY A 67 4.28 -3.05 -8.07
CA GLY A 67 3.22 -2.35 -8.78
C GLY A 67 3.63 -0.92 -9.11
N SER A 68 4.12 -0.17 -8.12
CA SER A 68 4.54 1.23 -8.28
C SER A 68 5.73 1.40 -9.22
N VAL A 69 6.76 0.56 -9.12
CA VAL A 69 7.91 0.59 -10.06
C VAL A 69 7.50 0.24 -11.50
N SER A 70 6.41 -0.53 -11.67
CA SER A 70 5.86 -0.84 -13.00
C SER A 70 4.89 0.25 -13.50
N ASP A 71 4.24 0.98 -12.59
CA ASP A 71 3.20 1.98 -12.88
C ASP A 71 3.74 3.32 -13.39
N ASP A 72 5.05 3.59 -13.25
CA ASP A 72 5.73 4.67 -13.99
C ASP A 72 5.55 4.52 -15.52
N TYR A 73 5.09 3.35 -15.99
CA TYR A 73 4.68 3.09 -17.38
C TYR A 73 3.17 2.91 -17.63
N ILE A 74 2.32 2.76 -16.61
CA ILE A 74 0.86 2.69 -16.79
C ILE A 74 0.21 3.79 -15.96
N GLY A 75 0.10 4.97 -16.59
CA GLY A 75 -0.52 6.14 -15.98
C GLY A 75 -1.88 5.83 -15.33
N ARG A 76 -1.98 6.27 -14.07
CA ARG A 76 -3.19 6.39 -13.24
C ARG A 76 -3.79 5.06 -12.77
N LYS A 77 -3.60 4.75 -11.48
CA LYS A 77 -4.72 4.26 -10.66
C LYS A 77 -4.55 4.58 -9.17
N PHE A 78 -5.12 5.70 -8.78
CA PHE A 78 -5.71 5.83 -7.44
C PHE A 78 -6.65 4.64 -7.23
N TYR A 79 -6.22 3.64 -6.48
CA TYR A 79 -7.14 2.66 -5.89
C TYR A 79 -7.63 3.25 -4.57
N ASP A 80 -8.48 4.27 -4.66
CA ASP A 80 -9.36 4.67 -3.57
C ASP A 80 -10.61 3.79 -3.63
N ASP A 81 -10.50 2.53 -3.17
CA ASP A 81 -11.64 1.60 -3.21
C ASP A 81 -11.63 0.53 -2.10
N ARG A 82 -11.10 0.84 -0.91
CA ARG A 82 -11.34 0.04 0.32
C ARG A 82 -11.62 0.89 1.55
N GLY A 83 -12.46 1.90 1.37
CA GLY A 83 -12.90 2.81 2.42
C GLY A 83 -14.39 3.12 2.40
N ALA A 84 -15.25 2.10 2.28
CA ALA A 84 -16.61 2.17 2.84
C ALA A 84 -17.18 0.76 2.97
N ASP A 85 -17.19 0.24 4.20
CA ASP A 85 -18.18 -0.76 4.58
C ASP A 85 -19.49 0.01 4.84
N PRO A 86 -20.56 -0.10 4.01
CA PRO A 86 -21.86 0.47 4.35
C PRO A 86 -22.59 -0.48 5.30
N ALA A 87 -21.98 -0.81 6.44
CA ALA A 87 -22.58 -1.61 7.49
C ALA A 87 -22.67 -0.83 8.79
N ASP A 88 -23.24 0.39 8.76
CA ASP A 88 -24.08 0.82 9.88
C ASP A 88 -24.91 2.06 9.54
N SER A 89 -26.06 2.18 10.19
CA SER A 89 -27.00 3.31 10.21
C SER A 89 -28.17 3.35 9.20
N TRP A 90 -28.93 2.26 9.10
CA TRP A 90 -30.39 2.40 9.01
C TRP A 90 -31.10 1.48 9.99
N SER A 91 -30.88 1.73 11.28
CA SER A 91 -31.72 1.24 12.36
C SER A 91 -32.16 2.42 13.23
N ILE A 92 -33.03 3.29 12.68
CA ILE A 92 -34.04 3.99 13.49
C ILE A 92 -35.32 4.15 12.64
N LEU A 93 -36.23 3.19 12.75
CA LEU A 93 -37.66 3.52 12.83
C LEU A 93 -37.99 3.69 14.32
N PRO A 94 -38.77 4.72 14.69
CA PRO A 94 -40.20 4.53 14.90
C PRO A 94 -41.03 5.70 14.33
N ASP A 95 -42.11 5.45 13.59
CA ASP A 95 -43.49 5.19 14.05
C ASP A 95 -44.31 6.47 14.36
N GLN A 96 -45.42 6.60 13.60
CA GLN A 96 -46.62 7.46 13.76
C GLN A 96 -46.50 9.00 13.81
N ALA A 97 -47.17 9.67 12.85
CA ALA A 97 -48.39 10.46 13.16
C ALA A 97 -49.05 11.11 11.92
N ARG A 98 -50.32 10.73 11.70
CA ARG A 98 -51.49 11.57 11.32
C ARG A 98 -51.58 12.25 9.92
N SER A 99 -52.53 11.71 9.16
CA SER A 99 -53.70 12.36 8.50
C SER A 99 -53.57 13.77 7.92
N PHE A 100 -53.93 13.93 6.64
CA PHE A 100 -55.15 14.60 6.15
C PHE A 100 -55.52 14.08 4.76
#